data_AF-A0A3D5ECI9-F1
#
_entry.id   AF-A0A3D5ECI9-F1
#
_cell.length_a   1.000
_cell.length_b   1.000
_cell.length_c   1.000
_cell.angle_alpha   90.00
_cell.angle_beta   90.00
_cell.angle_gamma   90.00
#
_symmetry.space_group_name_H-M   'P 1'
#
loop_
_entity.id
_entity.type
_entity.pdbx_description
1 polymer ?
#
loop_
_entity_poly.entity_id
_entity_poly.type
_entity_poly.pdbx_seq_one_letter_code
_entity_poly.pdbx_strand_id
1 'polypeptide(L)' 'CGEQFAYVDILLNPDIRAELPAYANWPTFPQLWVEGELIGGCDIIIEMFQRGELQPLITETAAKYKEKDAE' A
#
# COMPACT_ATOMS: atom_id res chain seq x y z
N CYS A 1 12.38 7.03 -1.96
CA CYS A 1 11.27 7.65 -1.23
C CYS A 1 11.41 7.56 0.28
N GLY A 2 11.96 6.49 0.87
CA GLY A 2 12.46 6.52 2.26
C GLY A 2 11.44 6.74 3.37
N GLU A 3 10.16 6.87 3.04
CA GLU A 3 9.07 7.04 4.01
C GLU A 3 8.74 5.73 4.72
N GLN A 4 8.19 5.86 5.93
CA GLN A 4 7.75 4.72 6.73
C GLN A 4 6.51 4.10 6.12
N PHE A 5 6.45 2.76 6.08
CA PHE A 5 5.29 2.00 5.66
C PHE A 5 5.11 0.79 6.56
N ALA A 6 3.87 0.34 6.71
CA ALA A 6 3.54 -0.91 7.37
C ALA A 6 3.48 -2.05 6.34
N TYR A 7 3.82 -3.26 6.77
CA TYR A 7 3.63 -4.46 5.96
C TYR A 7 2.96 -5.54 6.81
N VAL A 8 2.23 -6.42 6.14
CA VAL A 8 1.58 -7.59 6.74
C VAL A 8 2.04 -8.82 5.97
N ASP A 9 2.64 -9.77 6.68
CA ASP A 9 3.00 -11.06 6.10
C ASP A 9 1.76 -11.97 6.07
N ILE A 10 1.17 -12.12 4.88
CA ILE A 10 -0.01 -12.95 4.64
C ILE A 10 0.28 -14.45 4.76
N LEU A 11 1.55 -14.88 4.77
CA LEU A 11 1.91 -16.28 5.01
C LEU A 11 1.85 -16.62 6.50
N LEU A 12 2.06 -15.63 7.37
CA LEU A 12 1.91 -15.76 8.82
C LEU A 12 0.47 -15.50 9.29
N ASN A 13 -0.35 -14.86 8.47
CA ASN A 13 -1.75 -14.50 8.77
C ASN A 13 -2.71 -15.16 7.75
N PRO A 14 -3.05 -16.44 7.96
CA PRO A 14 -3.85 -17.22 7.00
C PRO A 14 -5.29 -16.70 6.85
N ASP A 15 -5.83 -16.06 7.89
CA ASP A 15 -7.11 -15.35 7.90
C ASP A 15 -7.10 -14.16 6.93
N ILE A 16 -6.07 -13.31 6.99
CA ILE A 16 -5.91 -12.20 6.06
C ILE A 16 -5.77 -12.72 4.63
N ARG A 17 -5.00 -13.79 4.42
CA ARG A 17 -4.86 -14.41 3.09
C ARG A 17 -6.18 -14.92 2.51
N ALA A 18 -7.09 -15.42 3.34
CA ALA A 18 -8.37 -15.96 2.90
C ALA A 18 -9.39 -14.86 2.59
N GLU A 19 -9.47 -13.83 3.44
CA GLU A 19 -10.53 -12.82 3.36
C GLU A 19 -10.16 -11.58 2.54
N LEU A 20 -8.88 -11.17 2.56
CA LEU A 20 -8.42 -9.95 1.91
C LEU A 20 -8.70 -9.92 0.40
N PRO A 21 -8.56 -11.02 -0.38
CA PRO A 21 -8.88 -10.99 -1.80
C PRO A 21 -10.33 -10.65 -2.11
N ALA A 22 -11.27 -11.14 -1.29
CA ALA A 22 -12.69 -10.83 -1.43
C ALA A 22 -12.99 -9.39 -1.00
N TYR A 23 -12.35 -8.91 0.06
CA TYR A 23 -12.50 -7.54 0.55
C TYR A 23 -11.94 -6.50 -0.44
N ALA A 24 -10.73 -6.72 -0.97
CA ALA A 24 -10.10 -5.84 -1.96
C ALA A 24 -10.73 -5.92 -3.34
N ASN A 25 -11.57 -6.93 -3.60
CA ASN A 25 -11.95 -7.33 -4.95
C ASN A 25 -10.70 -7.53 -5.85
N TRP A 26 -9.62 -8.09 -5.28
CA TRP A 26 -8.33 -8.27 -5.93
C TRP A 26 -7.69 -9.62 -5.58
N PRO A 27 -7.45 -10.52 -6.55
CA PRO A 27 -7.15 -11.91 -6.25
C PRO A 27 -5.69 -12.21 -5.85
N THR A 28 -4.76 -11.27 -6.02
CA THR A 28 -3.32 -11.55 -5.93
C THR A 28 -2.58 -10.73 -4.88
N PHE A 29 -1.39 -11.21 -4.52
CA PHE A 29 -0.43 -10.54 -3.64
C PHE A 29 0.91 -10.36 -4.38
N PRO A 30 1.71 -9.34 -4.06
CA PRO A 30 1.52 -8.30 -3.02
C PRO A 30 0.42 -7.28 -3.38
N GLN A 31 -0.10 -6.58 -2.37
CA GLN A 31 -1.09 -5.49 -2.53
C GLN A 31 -0.59 -4.23 -1.82
N LEU A 32 -0.53 -3.11 -2.54
CA LEU A 32 -0.22 -1.81 -1.97
C LEU A 32 -1.52 -1.07 -1.65
N TRP A 33 -1.64 -0.64 -0.40
CA TRP A 33 -2.76 0.18 0.08
C TRP A 33 -2.24 1.55 0.53
N VAL A 34 -2.93 2.61 0.12
CA VAL A 34 -2.62 4.00 0.48
C VAL A 34 -3.92 4.69 0.83
N GLU A 35 -3.98 5.34 1.99
CA GLU A 35 -5.20 6.00 2.50
C GLU A 35 -6.45 5.10 2.59
N GLY A 36 -6.26 3.78 2.72
CA GLY A 36 -7.37 2.81 2.72
C GLY A 36 -7.87 2.42 1.33
N GLU A 37 -7.24 2.90 0.26
CA GLU A 37 -7.52 2.53 -1.11
C GLU A 37 -6.46 1.56 -1.66
N LEU A 38 -6.90 0.57 -2.45
CA LEU A 38 -6.01 -0.37 -3.12
C LEU A 38 -5.40 0.32 -4.35
N ILE A 39 -4.08 0.52 -4.33
CA ILE A 39 -3.33 1.04 -5.47
C ILE A 39 -3.10 -0.05 -6.52
N GLY A 40 -2.78 -1.27 -6.06
CA GLY A 40 -2.63 -2.42 -6.94
C GLY A 40 -1.55 -3.40 -6.52
N GLY A 41 -1.21 -4.30 -7.45
CA GLY A 41 -0.21 -5.34 -7.27
C GLY A 41 1.20 -4.95 -7.75
N CYS A 42 2.10 -5.93 -7.75
CA CYS A 42 3.52 -5.75 -8.07
C CYS A 42 3.77 -4.96 -9.37
N ASP A 43 3.12 -5.36 -10.47
CA ASP A 43 3.34 -4.77 -11.79
C ASP A 43 2.95 -3.29 -11.83
N ILE A 44 1.80 -2.95 -11.22
CA ILE A 44 1.29 -1.57 -11.12
C ILE A 44 2.23 -0.71 -10.28
N ILE A 45 2.69 -1.23 -9.14
CA ILE A 45 3.60 -0.50 -8.25
C ILE A 45 4.91 -0.19 -8.99
N ILE A 46 5.46 -1.15 -9.72
CA ILE A 46 6.68 -0.97 -10.49
C ILE A 46 6.46 0.04 -11.63
N GLU A 47 5.35 -0.04 -12.34
CA GLU A 47 5.01 0.91 -13.41
C GLU A 47 4.89 2.35 -12.85
N MET A 48 4.14 2.55 -11.76
CA MET A 48 3.99 3.84 -11.11
C MET A 48 5.32 4.39 -10.59
N PHE A 49 6.21 3.51 -10.13
CA PHE A 49 7.56 3.90 -9.73
C PHE A 49 8.40 4.36 -10.93
N GLN A 50 8.36 3.63 -12.05
CA GLN A 50 9.07 3.99 -13.28
C GLN A 50 8.55 5.29 -13.90
N ARG A 51 7.24 5.55 -13.80
CA ARG A 51 6.60 6.79 -14.22
C ARG A 51 6.85 7.97 -13.28
N GLY A 52 7.39 7.72 -12.08
CA GLY A 52 7.61 8.75 -11.06
C GLY A 52 6.34 9.20 -10.34
N GLU A 53 5.22 8.48 -10.48
CA GLU A 53 3.92 8.81 -9.89
C GLU A 53 3.77 8.25 -8.47
N LEU A 54 4.42 7.13 -8.17
CA LEU A 54 4.37 6.52 -6.84
C LEU A 54 5.03 7.39 -5.76
N GLN A 55 6.11 8.07 -6.14
CA GLN A 55 6.97 8.84 -5.24
C GLN A 55 6.23 10.04 -4.61
N PRO A 56 5.57 10.92 -5.39
CA PRO A 56 4.77 12.00 -4.83
C PRO A 56 3.59 11.49 -4.00
N LEU A 57 2.90 10.43 -4.45
CA LEU A 57 1.78 9.83 -3.72
C LEU A 57 2.17 9.42 -2.29
N ILE A 58 3.28 8.67 -2.16
CA ILE A 58 3.77 8.23 -0.85
C ILE A 58 4.26 9.40 0.00
N THR A 59 4.94 10.38 -0.59
CA THR A 59 5.48 11.54 0.14
C THR A 59 4.37 12.43 0.67
N GLU A 60 3.37 12.71 -0.15
CA GLU A 60 2.21 13.52 0.22
C GLU A 60 1.40 12.83 1.33
N THR A 61 1.15 11.53 1.18
CA THR A 61 0.47 10.73 2.21
C THR A 61 1.27 10.75 3.51
N ALA A 62 2.58 10.51 3.47
CA ALA A 62 3.42 10.50 4.66
C ALA A 62 3.45 11.87 5.36
N ALA A 63 3.51 12.97 4.61
CA ALA A 63 3.44 14.32 5.16
C ALA A 63 2.11 14.59 5.87
N LYS A 64 0.99 14.26 5.21
CA LYS A 64 -0.37 14.43 5.74
C LYS A 64 -0.59 13.74 7.09
N TYR A 65 -0.07 12.53 7.27
CA TYR A 65 -0.22 11.80 8.53
C TYR A 65 0.86 12.14 9.57
N LYS A 66 2.08 12.54 9.16
CA LYS A 66 3.09 13.08 10.09
C LYS A 66 2.60 14.32 10.83
N GLU A 67 1.88 15.21 10.16
CA GLU A 67 1.31 16.40 10.80
C GLU A 67 0.18 16.04 11.77
N LYS A 68 -0.62 15.02 11.45
CA LYS A 68 -1.75 14.57 12.28
C LYS A 68 -1.32 13.90 13.58
N ASP A 69 -0.20 13.18 13.58
CA ASP A 69 0.35 12.54 14.79
C ASP A 69 1.12 13.53 15.70
N ALA A 70 1.38 14.75 15.22
CA ALA A 70 2.08 15.80 15.96
C ALA A 70 1.15 16.77 16.72
N GLU A 71 -0.18 16.61 16.58
CA GLU A 71 -1.23 17.38 17.26
C GLU A 71 -1.91 16.55 18.37
#